data_AF-M2TAN6-F1
#
_entry.id   AF-M2TAN6-F1
#
_cell.length_a   1.000
_cell.length_b   1.000
_cell.length_c   1.000
_cell.angle_alpha   90.00
_cell.angle_beta   90.00
_cell.angle_gamma   90.00
#
_symmetry.space_group_name_H-M   'P 1'
#
loop_
_entity.id
_entity.type
_entity.pdbx_description
1 polymer ?
#
loop_
_entity_poly.entity_id
_entity_poly.type
_entity_poly.pdbx_seq_one_letter_code
_entity_poly.pdbx_strand_id
1 'polypeptide(L)'
;MPTLPPFRPTIYIISYSADITRTESATTILLASQVPHRTPPIRHLYTIDARNVQPPSPSLCARYSGIAPLIQDIVMQDVGAQKAVGTAVRELLRFGSEEGSRGSGDKEVSMSVCCHAGTHRSVAIAERIAQCVKWEVGRRGGEEGVKVVCRHVHRVKGRADPF
;
A
#
# COMPACT_ATOMS: atom_id res chain seq x y z
N MET A 1 -11.95 16.30 31.49
CA MET A 1 -11.78 15.04 30.74
C MET A 1 -11.13 15.40 29.42
N PRO A 2 -9.89 14.98 29.12
CA PRO A 2 -9.31 15.21 27.80
C PRO A 2 -10.08 14.34 26.80
N THR A 3 -10.68 14.97 25.80
CA THR A 3 -11.30 14.27 24.67
C THR A 3 -10.19 13.56 23.89
N LEU A 4 -10.25 12.24 23.81
CA LEU A 4 -9.35 11.47 22.94
C LEU A 4 -9.49 12.03 21.51
N PRO A 5 -8.38 12.33 20.81
CA PRO A 5 -8.46 12.83 19.45
C PRO A 5 -9.24 11.82 18.59
N PRO A 6 -10.09 12.30 17.66
CA PRO A 6 -10.92 11.42 16.85
C PRO A 6 -10.05 10.39 16.11
N PHE A 7 -10.45 9.12 16.22
CA PHE A 7 -9.82 8.01 15.51
C PHE A 7 -9.94 8.25 14.00
N ARG A 8 -8.83 8.60 13.36
CA ARG A 8 -8.74 8.81 11.90
C ARG A 8 -8.79 7.48 11.16
N PRO A 9 -9.53 7.37 10.05
CA PRO A 9 -9.50 6.17 9.22
C PRO A 9 -8.06 5.84 8.80
N THR A 10 -7.68 4.56 8.88
CA THR A 10 -6.32 4.10 8.61
C THR A 10 -6.29 3.04 7.51
N ILE A 11 -5.45 3.26 6.51
CA ILE A 11 -5.20 2.33 5.41
C ILE A 11 -3.80 1.75 5.57
N TYR A 12 -3.69 0.42 5.63
CA TYR A 12 -2.43 -0.30 5.64
C TYR A 12 -2.15 -0.83 4.22
N ILE A 13 -1.01 -0.46 3.65
CA ILE A 13 -0.57 -0.95 2.33
C ILE A 13 0.69 -1.78 2.53
N ILE A 14 0.61 -3.08 2.27
CA ILE A 14 1.69 -4.03 2.56
C ILE A 14 2.33 -4.49 1.26
N SER A 15 3.61 -4.21 1.05
CA SER A 15 4.35 -4.76 -0.10
C SER A 15 5.24 -5.92 0.31
N TYR A 16 5.21 -7.03 -0.44
CA TYR A 16 6.01 -8.22 -0.15
C TYR A 16 6.56 -8.91 -1.41
N SER A 17 7.29 -9.99 -1.18
CA SER A 17 8.02 -10.81 -2.16
C SER A 17 7.26 -12.12 -2.35
N ALA A 18 6.72 -12.33 -3.54
CA ALA A 18 5.98 -13.55 -3.88
C ALA A 18 6.91 -14.78 -3.92
N ASP A 19 8.20 -14.59 -4.22
CA ASP A 19 9.16 -15.70 -4.30
C ASP A 19 9.52 -16.25 -2.92
N ILE A 20 9.38 -15.43 -1.86
CA ILE A 20 9.57 -15.82 -0.45
C ILE A 20 8.28 -16.43 0.12
N THR A 21 7.12 -15.82 -0.14
CA THR A 21 5.82 -16.30 0.37
C THR A 21 5.12 -17.19 -0.65
N ARG A 22 5.64 -18.41 -0.84
CA ARG A 22 5.18 -19.31 -1.92
C ARG A 22 3.83 -19.97 -1.69
N THR A 23 3.35 -20.00 -0.45
CA THR A 23 2.07 -20.60 -0.10
C THR A 23 1.06 -19.54 0.33
N GLU A 24 -0.22 -19.85 0.11
CA GLU A 24 -1.32 -19.01 0.56
C GLU A 24 -1.33 -18.87 2.09
N SER A 25 -1.10 -19.96 2.82
CA SER A 25 -1.02 -19.95 4.29
C SER A 25 0.10 -19.04 4.81
N ALA A 26 1.30 -19.10 4.21
CA ALA A 26 2.41 -18.22 4.57
C ALA A 26 2.09 -16.76 4.26
N THR A 27 1.39 -16.51 3.15
CA THR A 27 0.95 -15.16 2.76
C THR A 27 -0.06 -14.60 3.77
N THR A 28 -1.07 -15.37 4.16
CA THR A 28 -2.08 -14.95 5.14
C THR A 28 -1.46 -14.65 6.50
N ILE A 29 -0.56 -15.53 6.98
CA ILE A 29 0.17 -15.32 8.25
C ILE A 29 1.03 -14.05 8.15
N LEU A 30 1.74 -13.87 7.03
CA LEU A 30 2.55 -12.68 6.83
C LEU A 30 1.67 -11.43 6.89
N LEU A 31 0.61 -11.34 6.09
CA LEU A 31 -0.24 -10.16 6.02
C LEU A 31 -0.87 -9.81 7.37
N ALA A 32 -1.36 -10.82 8.11
CA ALA A 32 -1.91 -10.63 9.45
C ALA A 32 -0.89 -10.08 10.45
N SER A 33 0.39 -10.44 10.32
CA SER A 33 1.48 -9.93 11.18
C SER A 33 1.88 -8.48 10.89
N GLN A 34 1.47 -7.91 9.75
CA GLN A 34 1.87 -6.56 9.34
C GLN A 34 0.87 -5.46 9.73
N VAL A 35 -0.24 -5.84 10.37
CA VAL A 35 -1.28 -4.93 10.87
C VAL A 35 -1.50 -5.13 12.37
N PRO A 36 -2.00 -4.12 13.11
CA PRO A 36 -2.35 -4.30 14.51
C PRO A 36 -3.36 -5.44 14.71
N HIS A 37 -3.20 -6.20 15.80
CA HIS A 37 -4.19 -7.20 16.19
C HIS A 37 -5.49 -6.53 16.64
N ARG A 38 -6.62 -6.92 16.05
CA ARG A 38 -7.96 -6.38 16.31
C ARG A 38 -8.98 -7.52 16.43
N THR A 39 -10.13 -7.21 17.04
CA THR A 39 -11.28 -8.11 17.13
C THR A 39 -12.54 -7.31 16.79
N PRO A 40 -13.13 -7.48 15.58
CA PRO A 40 -12.71 -8.38 14.50
C PRO A 40 -11.35 -7.98 13.86
N PRO A 41 -10.65 -8.91 13.19
CA PRO A 41 -9.39 -8.59 12.49
C PRO A 41 -9.58 -7.51 11.42
N ILE A 42 -8.54 -6.70 11.20
CA ILE A 42 -8.56 -5.68 10.13
C ILE A 42 -8.78 -6.38 8.79
N ARG A 43 -9.80 -5.95 8.06
CA ARG A 43 -10.15 -6.50 6.76
C ARG A 43 -9.02 -6.31 5.76
N HIS A 44 -8.66 -7.38 5.05
CA HIS A 44 -7.81 -7.32 3.87
C HIS A 44 -8.69 -7.31 2.62
N LEU A 45 -8.52 -6.31 1.75
CA LEU A 45 -9.36 -6.15 0.57
C LEU A 45 -8.95 -7.11 -0.54
N TYR A 46 -7.69 -7.03 -0.97
CA TYR A 46 -7.10 -7.85 -2.03
C TYR A 46 -5.59 -7.60 -2.14
N THR A 47 -4.93 -8.44 -2.96
CA THR A 47 -3.53 -8.31 -3.34
C THR A 47 -3.41 -7.88 -4.80
N ILE A 48 -2.61 -6.85 -5.10
CA ILE A 48 -2.18 -6.53 -6.47
C ILE A 48 -0.95 -7.37 -6.80
N ASP A 49 -1.03 -8.20 -7.85
CA ASP A 49 0.11 -8.94 -8.38
C ASP A 49 0.85 -8.12 -9.45
N ALA A 50 2.04 -7.63 -9.10
CA ALA A 50 2.89 -6.83 -9.97
C ALA A 50 4.03 -7.64 -10.62
N ARG A 51 3.96 -8.98 -10.65
CA ARG A 51 4.97 -9.82 -11.32
C ARG A 51 5.03 -9.57 -12.83
N ASN A 52 3.90 -9.23 -13.45
CA ASN A 52 3.80 -8.94 -14.88
C ASN A 52 4.08 -7.48 -15.26
N VAL A 53 4.29 -6.60 -14.27
CA VAL A 53 4.67 -5.21 -14.52
C VAL A 53 6.13 -5.17 -14.96
N GLN A 54 6.44 -4.35 -15.96
CA GLN A 54 7.82 -4.21 -16.46
C GLN A 54 8.76 -3.76 -15.33
N PRO A 55 9.86 -4.49 -15.04
CA PRO A 55 10.81 -4.09 -14.01
C PRO A 55 11.68 -2.93 -14.49
N PRO A 56 12.19 -2.10 -13.57
CA PRO A 56 13.26 -1.15 -13.88
C PRO A 56 14.51 -1.88 -14.38
N SER A 57 15.39 -1.16 -15.07
CA SER A 57 16.64 -1.74 -15.57
C SER A 57 17.51 -2.29 -14.43
N PRO A 58 18.31 -3.35 -14.67
CA PRO A 58 19.17 -3.94 -13.64
C PRO A 58 20.11 -2.93 -12.96
N SER A 59 20.65 -1.98 -13.73
CA SER A 59 21.54 -0.93 -13.21
C SER A 59 20.84 0.01 -12.22
N LEU A 60 19.56 0.29 -12.45
CA LEU A 60 18.74 1.06 -11.50
C LEU A 60 18.35 0.21 -10.29
N CYS A 61 17.96 -1.04 -10.50
CA CYS A 61 17.62 -1.97 -9.42
C CYS A 61 18.78 -2.21 -8.44
N ALA A 62 20.02 -2.15 -8.90
CA ALA A 62 21.22 -2.26 -8.05
C ALA A 62 21.44 -1.04 -7.14
N ARG A 63 20.86 0.12 -7.48
CA ARG A 63 21.08 1.39 -6.79
C ARG A 63 19.88 1.83 -5.95
N TYR A 64 18.68 1.56 -6.43
CA TYR A 64 17.43 2.08 -5.91
C TYR A 64 16.43 0.95 -5.64
N SER A 65 15.58 1.12 -4.64
CA SER A 65 14.37 0.34 -4.40
C SER A 65 13.14 1.11 -4.91
N GLY A 66 11.96 0.51 -4.78
CA GLY A 66 10.70 1.14 -5.19
C GLY A 66 10.30 2.39 -4.42
N ILE A 67 11.01 2.76 -3.34
CA ILE A 67 10.78 4.03 -2.64
C ILE A 67 11.29 5.21 -3.48
N ALA A 68 12.34 5.03 -4.28
CA ALA A 68 12.91 6.13 -5.04
C ALA A 68 11.90 6.67 -6.06
N PRO A 69 11.64 8.00 -6.12
CA PRO A 69 10.69 8.59 -7.07
C PRO A 69 10.94 8.18 -8.52
N LEU A 70 12.22 8.11 -8.93
CA LEU A 70 12.62 7.64 -10.26
C LEU A 70 12.10 6.21 -10.56
N ILE A 71 12.20 5.30 -9.59
CA ILE A 71 11.69 3.93 -9.77
C ILE A 71 10.17 3.93 -9.83
N GLN A 72 9.51 4.76 -9.04
CA GLN A 72 8.05 4.92 -9.09
C GLN A 72 7.61 5.41 -10.47
N ASP A 73 8.27 6.42 -11.03
CA ASP A 73 7.92 6.97 -12.34
C ASP A 73 8.12 5.93 -13.45
N ILE A 74 9.21 5.16 -13.43
CA ILE A 74 9.45 4.07 -14.38
C ILE A 74 8.37 2.99 -14.28
N VAL A 75 8.06 2.53 -13.06
CA VAL A 75 7.02 1.51 -12.86
C VAL A 75 5.65 2.03 -13.29
N MET A 76 5.39 3.33 -13.12
CA MET A 76 4.16 3.98 -13.58
C MET A 76 4.12 4.24 -15.09
N GLN A 77 5.15 3.91 -15.87
CA GLN A 77 5.03 3.89 -17.34
C GLN A 77 4.20 2.69 -17.83
N ASP A 78 4.06 1.65 -16.99
CA ASP A 78 3.24 0.49 -17.28
C ASP A 78 1.74 0.81 -17.11
N VAL A 79 0.97 0.64 -18.20
CA VAL A 79 -0.47 0.94 -18.22
C VAL A 79 -1.25 0.05 -17.24
N GLY A 80 -0.82 -1.21 -17.04
CA GLY A 80 -1.42 -2.11 -16.07
C GLY A 80 -1.22 -1.62 -14.65
N ALA A 81 -0.01 -1.16 -14.33
CA ALA A 81 0.31 -0.57 -13.03
C ALA A 81 -0.51 0.71 -12.78
N GLN A 82 -0.60 1.63 -13.76
CA GLN A 82 -1.43 2.83 -13.65
C GLN A 82 -2.90 2.50 -13.36
N LYS A 83 -3.47 1.53 -14.10
CA LYS A 83 -4.86 1.08 -13.90
C LYS A 83 -5.05 0.47 -12.52
N ALA A 84 -4.12 -0.36 -12.07
CA ALA A 84 -4.18 -0.99 -10.75
C ALA A 84 -4.15 0.07 -9.63
N VAL A 85 -3.25 1.06 -9.73
CA VAL A 85 -3.19 2.19 -8.80
C VAL A 85 -4.50 2.97 -8.79
N GLY A 86 -5.04 3.32 -9.97
CA GLY A 86 -6.29 4.07 -10.08
C GLY A 86 -7.48 3.33 -9.48
N THR A 87 -7.59 2.01 -9.71
CA THR A 87 -8.64 1.18 -9.09
C THR A 87 -8.48 1.12 -7.57
N ALA A 88 -7.26 0.90 -7.07
CA ALA A 88 -7.00 0.85 -5.63
C ALA A 88 -7.34 2.16 -4.93
N VAL A 89 -6.95 3.29 -5.50
CA VAL A 89 -7.28 4.62 -4.94
C VAL A 89 -8.80 4.80 -4.87
N ARG A 90 -9.55 4.45 -5.91
CA ARG A 90 -11.03 4.56 -5.88
C ARG A 90 -11.66 3.70 -4.81
N GLU A 91 -11.23 2.45 -4.66
CA GLU A 91 -11.80 1.52 -3.69
C GLU A 91 -11.46 1.91 -2.25
N LEU A 92 -10.24 2.37 -2.00
CA LEU A 92 -9.81 2.88 -0.70
C LEU A 92 -10.56 4.16 -0.31
N LEU A 93 -10.83 5.05 -1.26
CA LEU A 93 -11.63 6.25 -1.01
C LEU A 93 -13.11 5.91 -0.74
N ARG A 94 -13.66 4.88 -1.40
CA ARG A 94 -15.03 4.41 -1.14
C ARG A 94 -15.18 3.88 0.28
N PHE A 95 -14.19 3.14 0.77
CA PHE A 95 -14.14 2.67 2.15
C PHE A 95 -14.23 3.85 3.14
N GLY A 96 -13.48 4.93 2.87
CA GLY A 96 -13.52 6.14 3.69
C GLY A 96 -14.85 6.91 3.65
N SER A 97 -15.66 6.78 2.58
CA SER A 97 -16.89 7.55 2.40
C SER A 97 -18.18 6.81 2.79
N GLU A 98 -18.29 5.50 2.55
CA GLU A 98 -19.54 4.76 2.74
C GLU A 98 -19.75 4.28 4.19
N GLU A 99 -18.67 4.00 4.93
CA GLU A 99 -18.75 3.52 6.33
C GLU A 99 -18.80 4.68 7.35
N GLY A 100 -18.50 5.92 6.94
CA GLY A 100 -18.64 7.11 7.79
C GLY A 100 -20.11 7.48 8.09
N SER A 101 -21.07 7.03 7.27
CA SER A 101 -22.50 7.36 7.41
C SER A 101 -23.32 6.32 8.16
N ARG A 102 -22.77 5.14 8.45
CA ARG A 102 -23.45 4.05 9.17
C ARG A 102 -22.59 3.66 10.36
N GLY A 103 -22.85 4.27 11.51
CA GLY A 103 -22.06 4.11 12.73
C GLY A 103 -21.75 2.65 13.05
N SER A 104 -20.47 2.39 13.37
CA SER A 104 -19.84 1.08 13.69
C SER A 104 -19.44 0.26 12.45
N GLY A 105 -18.17 0.00 12.14
CA GLY A 105 -17.01 0.04 13.02
C GLY A 105 -15.63 -0.24 12.38
N ASP A 106 -15.48 -0.33 11.06
CA ASP A 106 -14.16 -0.55 10.47
C ASP A 106 -13.52 0.78 10.07
N LYS A 107 -12.81 1.40 11.01
CA LYS A 107 -11.95 2.56 10.72
C LYS A 107 -10.60 2.17 10.11
N GLU A 108 -10.38 0.88 9.88
CA GLU A 108 -9.09 0.34 9.46
C GLU A 108 -9.28 -0.68 8.34
N VAL A 109 -8.45 -0.56 7.30
CA VAL A 109 -8.46 -1.49 6.17
C VAL A 109 -7.03 -1.77 5.72
N SER A 110 -6.81 -2.95 5.15
CA SER A 110 -5.53 -3.30 4.56
C SER A 110 -5.66 -3.78 3.12
N MET A 111 -4.62 -3.55 2.34
CA MET A 111 -4.42 -4.17 1.03
C MET A 111 -2.93 -4.50 0.87
N SER A 112 -2.61 -5.31 -0.14
CA SER A 112 -1.22 -5.66 -0.40
C SER A 112 -0.84 -5.58 -1.86
N VAL A 113 0.48 -5.52 -2.10
CA VAL A 113 1.09 -5.53 -3.43
C VAL A 113 2.26 -6.50 -3.40
N CYS A 114 2.34 -7.43 -4.35
CA CYS A 114 3.47 -8.35 -4.44
C CYS A 114 4.17 -8.25 -5.79
N CYS A 115 5.47 -8.52 -5.79
CA CYS A 115 6.24 -8.81 -6.99
C CYS A 115 7.25 -9.89 -6.64
N HIS A 116 8.06 -10.34 -7.61
CA HIS A 116 9.05 -11.39 -7.39
C HIS A 116 9.92 -11.18 -6.14
N ALA A 117 10.71 -10.10 -6.11
CA ALA A 117 11.66 -9.84 -5.04
C ALA A 117 11.12 -8.96 -3.89
N GLY A 118 9.94 -8.36 -4.03
CA GLY A 118 9.36 -7.48 -3.01
C GLY A 118 10.12 -6.17 -2.74
N THR A 119 10.98 -5.71 -3.66
CA THR A 119 11.85 -4.54 -3.47
C THR A 119 11.56 -3.36 -4.40
N HIS A 120 11.15 -3.60 -5.66
CA HIS A 120 10.99 -2.54 -6.66
C HIS A 120 9.52 -2.30 -7.03
N ARG A 121 8.94 -3.12 -7.90
CA ARG A 121 7.60 -2.92 -8.47
C ARG A 121 6.51 -2.82 -7.41
N SER A 122 6.47 -3.78 -6.48
CA SER A 122 5.44 -3.79 -5.44
C SER A 122 5.56 -2.62 -4.48
N VAL A 123 6.78 -2.23 -4.11
CA VAL A 123 7.06 -1.06 -3.27
C VAL A 123 6.64 0.22 -4.00
N ALA A 124 7.03 0.36 -5.27
CA ALA A 124 6.71 1.54 -6.09
C ALA A 124 5.19 1.75 -6.26
N ILE A 125 4.45 0.68 -6.55
CA ILE A 125 2.99 0.72 -6.66
C ILE A 125 2.36 1.06 -5.30
N ALA A 126 2.81 0.44 -4.20
CA ALA A 126 2.30 0.72 -2.87
C ALA A 126 2.49 2.19 -2.46
N GLU A 127 3.68 2.73 -2.68
CA GLU A 127 3.99 4.14 -2.41
C GLU A 127 3.16 5.08 -3.28
N ARG A 128 2.98 4.76 -4.57
CA ARG A 128 2.15 5.58 -5.46
C ARG A 128 0.68 5.57 -5.04
N ILE A 129 0.13 4.43 -4.63
CA ILE A 129 -1.23 4.35 -4.06
C ILE A 129 -1.32 5.27 -2.83
N ALA A 130 -0.36 5.18 -1.92
CA ALA A 130 -0.36 6.00 -0.70
C ALA A 130 -0.32 7.51 -1.00
N GLN A 131 0.51 7.93 -1.95
CA GLN A 131 0.59 9.32 -2.40
C GLN A 131 -0.74 9.78 -3.01
N CYS A 132 -1.31 9.00 -3.94
CA CYS A 132 -2.58 9.34 -4.59
C CYS A 132 -3.75 9.40 -3.62
N VAL A 133 -3.82 8.49 -2.65
CA VAL A 133 -4.86 8.50 -1.59
C VAL A 133 -4.73 9.78 -0.75
N LYS A 134 -3.53 10.11 -0.28
CA LYS A 134 -3.31 11.34 0.50
C LYS A 134 -3.68 12.60 -0.29
N TRP A 135 -3.28 12.64 -1.56
CA TRP A 135 -3.62 13.74 -2.46
C TRP A 135 -5.14 13.91 -2.62
N GLU A 136 -5.86 12.83 -2.93
CA GLU A 136 -7.31 12.87 -3.13
C GLU A 136 -8.08 13.25 -1.86
N VAL A 137 -7.66 12.76 -0.69
CA VAL A 137 -8.28 13.15 0.58
C VAL A 137 -8.03 14.62 0.90
N GLY A 138 -6.82 15.12 0.67
CA GLY A 138 -6.51 16.55 0.82
C GLY A 138 -7.34 17.42 -0.11
N ARG A 139 -7.48 17.01 -1.38
CA ARG A 139 -8.29 17.71 -2.39
C ARG A 139 -9.77 17.80 -2.02
N ARG A 140 -10.31 16.81 -1.29
CA ARG A 140 -11.72 16.78 -0.86
C ARG A 140 -12.01 17.57 0.42
N GLY A 141 -11.00 18.22 1.02
CA GLY A 141 -11.19 19.03 2.23
C GLY A 141 -11.50 18.22 3.49
N GLY A 142 -11.07 16.95 3.56
CA GLY A 142 -11.29 16.11 4.74
C GLY A 142 -10.46 16.61 5.94
N GLU A 143 -11.07 17.39 6.84
CA GLU A 143 -10.42 18.01 8.00
C GLU A 143 -9.74 17.01 8.95
N GLU A 144 -10.28 15.79 9.07
CA GLU A 144 -9.67 14.73 9.89
C GLU A 144 -8.55 13.95 9.17
N GLY A 145 -8.51 14.00 7.84
CA GLY A 145 -7.55 13.28 6.99
C GLY A 145 -7.66 11.74 7.07
N VAL A 146 -6.90 11.05 6.20
CA VAL A 146 -6.73 9.59 6.26
C VAL A 146 -5.29 9.28 6.64
N LYS A 147 -5.09 8.31 7.55
CA LYS A 147 -3.76 7.81 7.86
C LYS A 147 -3.43 6.69 6.87
N VAL A 148 -2.35 6.84 6.11
CA VAL A 148 -1.85 5.75 5.25
C VAL A 148 -0.53 5.24 5.81
N VAL A 149 -0.44 3.94 6.07
CA VAL A 149 0.72 3.24 6.61
C VAL A 149 1.23 2.25 5.56
N CYS A 150 2.40 2.52 4.99
CA CYS A 150 3.08 1.58 4.10
C CYS A 150 4.01 0.66 4.91
N ARG A 151 3.95 -0.65 4.64
CA ARG A 151 4.82 -1.67 5.22
C ARG A 151 5.50 -2.44 4.10
N HIS A 152 6.82 -2.37 4.01
CA HIS A 152 7.58 -3.05 2.96
C HIS A 152 8.37 -4.21 3.54
N VAL A 153 7.74 -5.39 3.60
CA VAL A 153 8.21 -6.55 4.38
C VAL A 153 9.60 -7.03 3.94
N HIS A 154 9.77 -7.22 2.64
CA HIS A 154 10.98 -7.80 2.06
C HIS A 154 11.79 -6.79 1.24
N ARG A 155 11.57 -5.48 1.47
CA ARG A 155 12.31 -4.46 0.75
C ARG A 155 13.76 -4.48 1.17
N VAL A 156 14.65 -4.64 0.19
CA VAL A 156 16.07 -4.36 0.37
C VAL A 156 16.32 -2.88 0.06
N LYS A 157 16.90 -2.14 1.02
CA LYS A 157 17.23 -0.73 0.84
C LYS A 157 18.30 -0.56 -0.24
N GLY A 158 18.00 0.25 -1.25
CA GLY A 158 18.96 0.67 -2.27
C GLY A 158 20.00 1.63 -1.69
N ARG A 159 21.23 1.57 -2.21
CA ARG A 159 22.34 2.46 -1.78
C ARG A 159 22.03 3.95 -1.97
N ALA A 160 21.19 4.26 -2.94
CA ALA A 160 20.79 5.62 -3.29
C ALA A 160 19.30 5.87 -3.02
N ASP A 161 18.66 5.04 -2.19
CA ASP A 161 17.31 5.32 -1.72
C ASP A 161 17.29 6.65 -0.94
N PRO A 162 16.22 7.44 -1.06
CA PRO A 162 16.06 8.59 -0.20
C PRO A 162 15.87 8.12 1.24
N PHE A 163 16.77 8.59 2.12
CA PHE A 163 16.87 8.31 3.56
C PHE A 163 17.32 6.90 3.94
#